data_AF-A0A7V9JC92-F1
#
_entry.id   AF-A0A7V9JC92-F1
#
_cell.length_a   1.000
_cell.length_b   1.000
_cell.length_c   1.000
_cell.angle_alpha   90.00
_cell.angle_beta   90.00
_cell.angle_gamma   90.00
#
_symmetry.space_group_name_H-M   'P 1'
#
loop_
_entity.id
_entity.type
_entity.pdbx_description
1 polymer ?
#
loop_
_entity_poly.entity_id
_entity_poly.type
_entity_poly.pdbx_seq_one_letter_code
_entity_poly.pdbx_strand_id
1 'polypeptide(L)'
;MMNEKRRFNSSTDEMWRLFIAVPLPSDVREIVGEIEETLTPLGWPVRWVDPGLAHITLKFLGDTRADCVPIVERELRSVAARGRYVEA
;
A
#
# COMPACT_ATOMS: atom_id res chain seq x y z
N MET A 1 0.31 -23.85 37.90
CA MET A 1 0.61 -22.39 37.86
C MET A 1 0.47 -21.97 36.41
N MET A 2 -0.73 -21.54 36.02
CA MET A 2 -1.12 -21.27 34.63
C MET A 2 -0.52 -19.95 34.17
N ASN A 3 0.27 -19.99 33.10
CA ASN A 3 0.75 -18.80 32.39
C ASN A 3 -0.40 -18.25 31.52
N GLU A 4 -1.27 -17.49 32.16
CA GLU A 4 -2.48 -16.89 31.57
C GLU A 4 -2.20 -15.57 30.82
N LYS A 5 -0.92 -15.23 30.62
CA LYS A 5 -0.49 -14.03 29.88
C LYS A 5 -0.16 -14.32 28.41
N ARG A 6 -1.00 -15.11 27.73
CA ARG A 6 -0.95 -15.20 26.26
C ARG A 6 -2.29 -14.79 25.66
N ARG A 7 -2.26 -13.57 25.09
CA ARG A 7 -3.09 -13.07 23.98
C ARG A 7 -4.50 -12.58 24.32
N PHE A 8 -4.58 -11.45 24.99
CA PHE A 8 -5.57 -10.44 24.65
C PHE A 8 -4.83 -9.23 24.05
N ASN A 9 -4.32 -9.39 22.83
CA ASN A 9 -3.90 -8.21 22.06
C ASN A 9 -5.20 -7.60 21.55
N SER A 10 -5.72 -6.60 22.26
CA SER A 10 -6.89 -5.87 21.78
C SER A 10 -6.52 -5.21 20.46
N SER A 11 -7.33 -5.39 19.40
CA SER A 11 -7.13 -4.77 18.08
C SER A 11 -6.99 -3.25 18.11
N THR A 12 -7.31 -2.62 19.24
CA THR A 12 -7.13 -1.20 19.57
C THR A 12 -5.68 -0.74 19.75
N ASP A 13 -4.72 -1.67 19.94
CA ASP A 13 -3.31 -1.33 20.22
C ASP A 13 -2.35 -1.73 19.07
N GLU A 14 -2.88 -2.37 18.03
CA GLU A 14 -2.10 -2.74 16.85
C GLU A 14 -1.90 -1.52 15.93
N MET A 15 -0.66 -1.24 15.53
CA MET A 15 -0.28 -0.13 14.67
C MET A 15 0.13 -0.63 13.29
N TRP A 16 -0.52 -0.15 12.24
CA TRP A 16 -0.22 -0.46 10.85
C TRP A 16 0.39 0.75 10.15
N ARG A 17 1.43 0.52 9.34
CA ARG A 17 1.97 1.55 8.47
C ARG A 17 1.12 1.65 7.21
N LEU A 18 0.27 2.66 7.14
CA LEU A 18 -0.70 2.81 6.05
C LEU A 18 -0.35 3.96 5.10
N PHE A 19 -0.82 3.80 3.86
CA PHE A 19 -0.82 4.81 2.83
C PHE A 19 -2.02 4.57 1.90
N ILE A 20 -2.39 5.60 1.14
CA ILE A 20 -3.45 5.57 0.12
C ILE A 20 -2.76 5.60 -1.23
N ALA A 21 -3.13 4.68 -2.12
CA ALA A 21 -2.51 4.56 -3.44
C ALA A 21 -3.53 4.25 -4.53
N VAL A 22 -3.14 4.56 -5.77
CA VAL A 22 -3.84 4.12 -6.99
C VAL A 22 -2.98 3.04 -7.65
N PRO A 23 -3.54 1.87 -7.97
CA PRO A 23 -2.80 0.83 -8.68
C PRO A 23 -2.45 1.29 -10.09
N LEU A 24 -1.29 0.85 -10.59
CA LEU A 24 -0.95 1.07 -11.98
C LEU A 24 -1.76 0.13 -12.88
N PRO A 25 -2.25 0.61 -14.04
CA PRO A 25 -2.76 -0.23 -15.12
C PRO A 25 -1.78 -1.36 -15.50
N SER A 26 -2.28 -2.47 -16.03
CA SER A 26 -1.44 -3.66 -16.33
C SER A 26 -0.35 -3.39 -17.36
N ASP A 27 -0.69 -2.66 -18.42
CA ASP A 27 0.24 -2.21 -19.47
C ASP A 27 1.38 -1.36 -18.89
N VAL A 28 1.08 -0.46 -17.96
CA VAL A 28 2.11 0.34 -17.28
C VAL A 28 3.01 -0.54 -16.39
N ARG A 29 2.45 -1.54 -15.70
CA ARG A 29 3.25 -2.49 -14.90
C ARG A 29 4.16 -3.36 -15.76
N GLU A 30 3.71 -3.75 -16.95
CA GLU A 30 4.53 -4.47 -17.94
C GLU A 30 5.72 -3.62 -18.39
N ILE A 31 5.49 -2.35 -18.75
CA ILE A 31 6.57 -1.41 -19.11
C ILE A 31 7.58 -1.24 -17.96
N VAL A 32 7.13 -1.13 -16.71
CA VAL A 32 8.02 -1.06 -15.55
C VAL A 32 8.89 -2.32 -15.44
N GLY A 33 8.30 -3.50 -15.67
CA GLY A 33 9.03 -4.77 -15.70
C GLY A 33 10.09 -4.82 -16.79
N GLU A 34 9.76 -4.42 -18.02
CA GLU A 34 10.72 -4.36 -19.14
C GLU A 34 11.90 -3.42 -18.85
N ILE A 35 11.64 -2.28 -18.21
CA ILE A 35 12.68 -1.34 -17.78
C ILE A 35 13.55 -1.96 -16.70
N GLU A 36 12.96 -2.62 -15.69
CA GLU A 36 13.70 -3.32 -14.64
C GLU A 36 14.59 -4.44 -15.21
N GLU A 37 14.08 -5.24 -16.15
CA GLU A 37 14.84 -6.29 -16.84
C GLU A 37 16.03 -5.72 -17.61
N THR A 38 15.87 -4.53 -18.20
CA THR A 38 16.93 -3.84 -18.93
C THR A 38 18.00 -3.26 -17.99
N LEU A 39 17.61 -2.76 -16.82
CA LEU A 39 18.49 -2.06 -15.89
C LEU A 39 19.18 -2.98 -14.89
N THR A 40 18.56 -4.10 -14.50
CA THR A 40 19.11 -5.04 -13.51
C THR A 40 20.50 -5.57 -13.90
N PRO A 41 20.78 -5.96 -15.17
CA PRO A 41 22.10 -6.42 -15.59
C PRO A 41 23.20 -5.36 -15.48
N LEU A 42 22.85 -4.07 -15.39
CA LEU A 42 23.83 -2.98 -15.25
C LEU A 42 24.44 -2.91 -13.84
N GLY A 43 23.97 -3.72 -12.89
CA GLY A 43 24.61 -3.90 -11.59
C GLY A 43 24.50 -2.71 -10.65
N TRP A 44 23.45 -1.89 -10.77
CA TRP A 44 23.24 -0.74 -9.90
C TRP A 44 22.95 -1.19 -8.46
N PRO A 45 23.46 -0.48 -7.44
CA PRO A 45 23.26 -0.83 -6.03
C PRO A 45 21.88 -0.38 -5.53
N VAL A 46 20.83 -0.83 -6.21
CA VAL A 46 19.43 -0.49 -5.90
C VAL A 46 18.65 -1.74 -5.53
N ARG A 47 17.58 -1.56 -4.75
CA ARG A 47 16.59 -2.60 -4.51
C ARG A 47 15.39 -2.34 -5.40
N TRP A 48 15.16 -3.22 -6.36
CA TRP A 48 13.98 -3.17 -7.21
C TRP A 48 12.72 -3.57 -6.42
N VAL A 49 11.61 -2.93 -6.77
CA VAL A 49 10.29 -3.24 -6.24
C VAL A 49 9.62 -4.16 -7.25
N ASP A 50 9.01 -5.25 -6.79
CA ASP A 50 8.19 -6.11 -7.65
C ASP A 50 7.22 -5.24 -8.49
N PRO A 51 7.30 -5.27 -9.83
CA PRO A 51 6.41 -4.50 -10.70
C PRO A 51 4.92 -4.75 -10.42
N GLY A 52 4.56 -5.95 -9.94
CA GLY A 52 3.21 -6.30 -9.52
C GLY A 52 2.72 -5.51 -8.30
N LEU A 53 3.63 -5.00 -7.47
CA LEU A 53 3.35 -4.16 -6.30
C LEU A 53 3.45 -2.65 -6.60
N ALA A 54 3.83 -2.26 -7.83
CA ALA A 54 3.99 -0.87 -8.21
C ALA A 54 2.66 -0.11 -8.19
N HIS A 55 2.68 1.07 -7.58
CA HIS A 55 1.51 1.92 -7.37
C HIS A 55 1.93 3.38 -7.27
N ILE A 56 0.98 4.29 -7.50
CA ILE A 56 1.18 5.73 -7.23
C ILE A 56 0.63 6.00 -5.83
N THR A 57 1.52 6.36 -4.89
CA THR A 57 1.09 6.79 -3.56
C THR A 57 0.50 8.20 -3.62
N LEU A 58 -0.72 8.35 -3.12
CA LEU A 58 -1.39 9.66 -2.99
C LEU A 58 -1.10 10.32 -1.64
N LYS A 59 -1.09 9.54 -0.56
CA LYS A 59 -0.87 10.04 0.80
C LYS A 59 -0.35 8.96 1.73
N PHE A 60 0.72 9.26 2.45
CA PHE A 60 1.16 8.46 3.60
C PHE A 60 0.34 8.82 4.83
N LEU A 61 -0.19 7.81 5.51
CA LEU A 61 -0.88 7.94 6.80
C LEU A 61 0.06 7.61 7.97
N GLY A 62 1.15 6.87 7.70
CA GLY A 62 2.12 6.49 8.71
C GLY A 62 1.55 5.43 9.65
N ASP A 63 2.03 5.42 10.89
CA ASP A 63 1.56 4.48 11.91
C ASP A 63 0.12 4.83 12.32
N THR A 64 -0.81 3.97 11.94
CA THR A 64 -2.25 4.13 12.12
C THR A 64 -2.78 2.94 12.90
N ARG A 65 -3.60 3.18 13.93
CA ARG A 65 -4.22 2.08 14.67
C ARG A 65 -5.08 1.21 13.75
N ALA A 66 -4.99 -0.10 13.88
CA ALA A 66 -5.73 -1.04 13.05
C ALA A 66 -7.25 -0.82 13.13
N ASP A 67 -7.75 -0.41 14.30
CA ASP A 67 -9.17 -0.11 14.50
C ASP A 67 -9.67 1.18 13.80
N CYS A 68 -8.77 2.01 13.28
CA CYS A 68 -9.11 3.17 12.47
C CYS A 68 -9.36 2.82 10.99
N VAL A 69 -8.97 1.62 10.53
CA VAL A 69 -9.08 1.21 9.12
C VAL A 69 -10.51 1.28 8.59
N PRO A 70 -11.56 0.79 9.30
CA PRO A 70 -12.93 0.89 8.80
C PRO A 70 -13.41 2.34 8.59
N ILE A 71 -12.92 3.28 9.43
CA ILE A 71 -13.22 4.71 9.29
C ILE A 71 -12.50 5.27 8.06
N VAL A 72 -11.22 4.95 7.90
CA VAL A 72 -10.43 5.37 6.73
C VAL A 72 -11.06 4.86 5.43
N GLU A 73 -11.47 3.59 5.36
CA GLU A 73 -12.14 3.02 4.19
C GLU A 73 -13.46 3.72 3.87
N ARG A 74 -14.27 4.02 4.88
CA ARG A 74 -15.54 4.76 4.72
C ARG A 74 -15.31 6.15 4.13
N GLU A 75 -14.38 6.91 4.71
CA GLU A 75 -14.09 8.27 4.24
C GLU A 75 -13.47 8.25 2.84
N LEU A 76 -12.60 7.30 2.54
CA LEU A 76 -12.03 7.12 1.20
C LEU A 76 -13.12 6.85 0.16
N ARG A 77 -14.09 5.98 0.46
CA ARG A 77 -15.22 5.70 -0.45
C ARG A 77 -16.06 6.95 -0.71
N SER A 78 -16.33 7.74 0.34
CA SER A 78 -17.07 9.01 0.25
C SER A 78 -16.35 10.04 -0.64
N VAL A 79 -15.03 10.15 -0.50
CA VAL A 79 -14.21 11.07 -1.31
C VAL A 79 -14.09 10.57 -2.75
N ALA A 80 -13.79 9.29 -2.94
CA ALA A 80 -13.64 8.68 -4.27
C ALA A 80 -14.92 8.79 -5.12
N ALA A 81 -16.10 8.65 -4.51
CA ALA A 81 -17.39 8.81 -5.19
C ALA A 81 -17.64 10.23 -5.74
N ARG A 82 -16.89 11.23 -5.26
CA ARG A 82 -16.95 12.62 -5.75
C ARG A 82 -15.91 12.91 -6.82
N GLY A 83 -14.91 12.02 -6.96
CA GLY A 83 -13.91 12.09 -8.01
C GLY A 83 -14.51 11.76 -9.36
N ARG A 84 -13.91 12.30 -10.42
CA ARG A 84 -14.14 11.83 -11.79
C ARG A 84 -12.95 10.99 -12.22
N TYR A 85 -13.23 9.88 -12.88
CA TYR A 85 -12.19 9.16 -13.60
C TYR A 85 -11.63 10.07 -14.70
N VAL A 86 -10.31 10.07 -14.84
CA VAL A 86 -9.60 10.81 -15.88
C VAL A 86 -8.82 9.77 -16.67
N GLU A 87 -9.22 9.54 -17.91
CA GLU A 87 -8.37 8.87 -18.89
C GLU A 87 -7.32 9.89 -19.35
N ALA A 88 -6.05 9.50 -19.27
CA ALA A 88 -4.93 10.27 -19.81
C ALA A 88 -4.55 9.71 -21.19
#